data_AF-A0A956IC41-F1
#
_entry.id   AF-A0A956IC41-F1
#
_cell.length_a   1.000
_cell.length_b   1.000
_cell.length_c   1.000
_cell.angle_alpha   90.00
_cell.angle_beta   90.00
_cell.angle_gamma   90.00
#
_symmetry.space_group_name_H-M   'P 1'
#
loop_
_entity.id
_entity.type
_entity.pdbx_description
1 polymer ?
#
loop_
_entity_poly.entity_id
_entity_poly.type
_entity_poly.pdbx_seq_one_letter_code
_entity_poly.pdbx_strand_id
1 'polypeptide(L)'
;LGFGHVRDHLWIYLVAIAIVLPMVFGVSYLDSFQRKYPMYDFAGRSWSDFFLWTAMYSAQFLALEFFFRGHWLRAFSPVMGGHAITAMIIPYAMIHMNKPFGEAIGSIAAGLALGALAIRSRCVYPGFLVHASIGFAMDLAALWQKGAVAGRLNRDDAPAESTPRVRCKLRAMTDDADDLQGRIDALRRAGRYAEAANLCLRAGDPARASELFASVWDWPAAIRAAEQAGLFALAFRHALESNDRATLQRLLAILPDHPSQAVEAAGLAERKGRVVDAARLHEAAGDVGSAAELYERAGELGEAARCHESSGDYRKAGMLYERRIKEDPTDGEAALRLGRILAHFGRFEHAARALQIAEKDPERRRAARGLLVACFAALKLHDAAGACLDRIREAEPTLPIRVADFLRETFGDERGLAAYALGGANHDASQLLAGRYRVL
;
A
#
# COMPACT_ATOMS: atom_id res chain seq x y z
N LEU A 1 10.52 -41.77 -7.66
CA LEU A 1 11.83 -41.13 -7.45
C LEU A 1 12.87 -42.16 -7.83
N GLY A 2 13.46 -42.06 -9.02
CA GLY A 2 14.45 -43.02 -9.49
C GLY A 2 15.58 -42.28 -10.20
N PHE A 3 16.74 -42.93 -10.31
CA PHE A 3 17.82 -42.48 -11.18
C PHE A 3 17.39 -42.71 -12.64
N GLY A 4 16.58 -41.81 -13.20
CA GLY A 4 16.16 -41.87 -14.60
C GLY A 4 17.31 -41.66 -15.59
N HIS A 5 17.00 -41.22 -16.82
CA HIS A 5 17.96 -40.87 -17.88
C HIS A 5 18.76 -39.58 -17.55
N VAL A 6 19.35 -39.52 -16.35
CA VAL A 6 20.12 -38.38 -15.85
C VAL A 6 21.41 -38.20 -16.63
N ARG A 7 22.06 -39.32 -17.00
CA ARG A 7 23.33 -39.31 -17.74
C ARG A 7 23.21 -38.58 -19.08
N ASP A 8 22.08 -38.73 -19.76
CA ASP A 8 21.84 -38.14 -21.08
C ASP A 8 21.64 -36.62 -21.05
N HIS A 9 21.33 -36.07 -19.86
CA HIS A 9 21.04 -34.65 -19.67
C HIS A 9 22.00 -33.96 -18.69
N LEU A 10 22.94 -34.70 -18.09
CA LEU A 10 23.86 -34.18 -17.08
C LEU A 10 24.69 -33.00 -17.61
N TRP A 11 25.10 -33.07 -18.88
CA TRP A 11 25.87 -32.01 -19.53
C TRP A 11 25.14 -30.66 -19.53
N ILE A 12 23.80 -30.65 -19.61
CA ILE A 12 23.01 -29.41 -19.59
C ILE A 12 23.09 -28.73 -18.21
N TYR A 13 23.06 -29.51 -17.13
CA TYR A 13 23.24 -28.98 -15.77
C TYR A 13 24.66 -28.45 -15.56
N LEU A 14 25.66 -29.13 -16.10
CA LEU A 14 27.06 -28.66 -16.05
C LEU A 14 27.24 -27.36 -16.83
N VAL A 15 26.65 -27.23 -18.01
CA VAL A 15 26.64 -25.99 -18.79
C VAL A 15 25.93 -24.86 -18.01
N ALA A 16 24.78 -25.16 -17.38
CA ALA A 16 24.08 -24.18 -16.56
C ALA A 16 24.96 -23.67 -15.40
N ILE A 17 25.65 -24.56 -14.69
CA ILE A 17 26.60 -24.18 -13.62
C ILE A 17 27.75 -23.35 -14.21
N ALA A 18 28.34 -23.78 -15.33
CA ALA A 18 29.45 -23.08 -15.97
C ALA A 18 29.10 -21.66 -16.44
N ILE A 19 27.84 -21.40 -16.79
CA ILE A 19 27.35 -20.06 -17.15
C ILE A 19 27.05 -19.24 -15.89
N VAL A 20 26.37 -19.83 -14.91
CA VAL A 20 25.89 -19.09 -13.74
C VAL A 20 27.02 -18.73 -12.79
N LEU A 21 28.04 -19.57 -12.61
CA LEU A 21 29.14 -19.27 -11.67
C LEU A 21 29.93 -18.00 -12.02
N PRO A 22 30.37 -17.76 -13.28
CA PRO A 22 30.95 -16.48 -13.68
C PRO A 22 30.00 -15.30 -13.47
N MET A 23 28.70 -15.48 -13.74
CA MET A 23 27.70 -14.44 -13.49
C MET A 23 27.61 -14.11 -12.00
N VAL A 24 27.57 -15.12 -11.12
CA VAL A 24 27.59 -14.96 -9.65
C VAL A 24 28.82 -14.16 -9.22
N PHE A 25 30.00 -14.50 -9.75
CA PHE A 25 31.22 -13.74 -9.45
C PHE A 25 31.13 -12.28 -9.94
N GLY A 26 30.61 -12.04 -11.15
CA GLY A 26 30.42 -10.69 -11.69
C GLY A 26 29.43 -9.86 -10.87
N VAL A 27 28.27 -10.42 -10.51
CA VAL A 27 27.27 -9.71 -9.67
C VAL A 27 27.71 -9.59 -8.22
N SER A 28 28.70 -10.37 -7.78
CA SER A 28 29.23 -10.26 -6.42
C SER A 28 29.81 -8.88 -6.12
N TYR A 29 30.24 -8.12 -7.12
CA TYR A 29 30.73 -6.75 -6.92
C TYR A 29 29.62 -5.70 -6.69
N LEU A 30 28.35 -6.07 -6.88
CA LEU A 30 27.23 -5.14 -6.74
C LEU A 30 26.83 -4.96 -5.28
N ASP A 31 26.54 -3.71 -4.89
CA ASP A 31 26.05 -3.38 -3.54
C ASP A 31 24.76 -4.14 -3.17
N SER A 32 23.86 -4.32 -4.14
CA SER A 32 22.60 -5.06 -3.94
C SER A 32 22.83 -6.54 -3.59
N PHE A 33 23.91 -7.13 -4.11
CA PHE A 33 24.32 -8.49 -3.78
C PHE A 33 24.96 -8.55 -2.38
N GLN A 34 25.89 -7.64 -2.10
CA GLN A 34 26.65 -7.60 -0.84
C GLN A 34 25.78 -7.31 0.40
N ARG A 35 24.66 -6.59 0.23
CA ARG A 35 23.67 -6.36 1.29
C ARG A 35 22.82 -7.59 1.59
N LYS A 36 22.69 -8.53 0.64
CA LYS A 36 21.83 -9.71 0.77
C LYS A 36 22.61 -10.98 1.15
N TYR A 37 23.83 -11.13 0.66
CA TYR A 37 24.67 -12.31 0.84
C TYR A 37 25.91 -12.01 1.71
N PRO A 38 26.38 -12.95 2.55
CA PRO A 38 25.77 -14.24 2.81
C PRO A 38 24.41 -14.10 3.49
N MET A 39 23.47 -15.01 3.21
CA MET A 39 22.12 -14.94 3.78
C MET A 39 22.11 -15.12 5.31
N TYR A 40 23.14 -15.76 5.86
CA TYR A 40 23.40 -15.85 7.29
C TYR A 40 24.56 -14.95 7.67
N ASP A 41 24.29 -13.93 8.49
CA ASP A 41 25.27 -12.89 8.85
C ASP A 41 26.53 -13.45 9.52
N PHE A 42 26.40 -14.56 10.27
CA PHE A 42 27.52 -15.19 10.97
C PHE A 42 28.22 -16.29 10.16
N ALA A 43 27.86 -16.49 8.89
CA ALA A 43 28.52 -17.49 8.04
C ALA A 43 30.04 -17.23 7.88
N GLY A 44 30.49 -15.99 8.09
CA GLY A 44 31.90 -15.62 8.07
C GLY A 44 32.66 -15.79 9.38
N ARG A 45 32.01 -16.28 10.46
CA ARG A 45 32.62 -16.43 11.80
C ARG A 45 33.62 -17.58 11.86
N SER A 46 33.28 -18.72 11.27
CA SER A 46 34.11 -19.93 11.29
C SER A 46 33.74 -20.85 10.12
N TRP A 47 34.62 -21.80 9.81
CA TRP A 47 34.30 -22.85 8.83
C TRP A 47 33.12 -23.73 9.27
N SER A 48 32.94 -23.95 10.58
CA SER A 48 31.79 -24.72 11.09
C SER A 48 30.47 -24.01 10.81
N ASP A 49 30.42 -22.70 11.05
CA ASP A 49 29.20 -21.90 10.85
C ASP A 49 28.86 -21.83 9.36
N PHE A 50 29.86 -21.67 8.50
CA PHE A 50 29.69 -21.70 7.05
C PHE A 50 29.14 -23.04 6.54
N PHE A 51 29.74 -24.17 6.95
CA PHE A 51 29.29 -25.49 6.48
C PHE A 51 27.95 -25.92 7.08
N LEU A 52 27.68 -25.59 8.34
CA LEU A 52 26.39 -25.86 8.97
C LEU A 52 25.27 -25.06 8.29
N TRP A 53 25.51 -23.77 8.04
CA TRP A 53 24.62 -22.93 7.26
C TRP A 53 24.39 -23.50 5.86
N THR A 54 25.47 -23.83 5.15
CA THR A 54 25.40 -24.42 3.81
C THR A 54 24.58 -25.70 3.79
N ALA A 55 24.72 -26.56 4.81
CA ALA A 55 23.98 -27.81 4.92
C ALA A 55 22.48 -27.56 5.14
N MET A 56 22.12 -26.63 6.03
CA MET A 56 20.72 -26.23 6.27
C MET A 56 20.10 -25.62 5.00
N TYR A 57 20.84 -24.73 4.34
CA TYR A 57 20.37 -24.07 3.14
C TYR A 57 20.22 -25.06 1.96
N SER A 58 21.13 -26.03 1.85
CA SER A 58 21.02 -27.14 0.90
C SER A 58 19.81 -28.03 1.20
N ALA A 59 19.53 -28.33 2.47
CA ALA A 59 18.35 -29.12 2.85
C ALA A 59 17.05 -28.42 2.42
N GLN A 60 16.99 -27.09 2.53
CA GLN A 60 15.87 -26.30 2.01
C GLN A 60 15.75 -26.44 0.48
N PHE A 61 16.85 -26.35 -0.27
CA PHE A 61 16.80 -26.57 -1.72
C PHE A 61 16.31 -27.97 -2.08
N LEU A 62 16.75 -29.00 -1.35
CA LEU A 62 16.27 -30.37 -1.57
C LEU A 62 14.76 -30.49 -1.36
N ALA A 63 14.22 -29.86 -0.30
CA ALA A 63 12.79 -29.82 -0.03
C ALA A 63 12.01 -29.09 -1.14
N LEU A 64 12.51 -27.94 -1.61
CA LEU A 64 11.89 -27.18 -2.70
C LEU A 64 11.91 -27.94 -4.03
N GLU A 65 13.03 -28.59 -4.35
CA GLU A 65 13.18 -29.45 -5.53
C GLU A 65 12.20 -30.63 -5.50
N PHE A 66 12.10 -31.27 -4.34
CA PHE A 66 11.14 -32.34 -4.13
C PHE A 66 9.70 -31.83 -4.30
N PHE A 67 9.35 -30.69 -3.73
CA PHE A 67 8.00 -30.14 -3.82
C PHE A 67 7.64 -29.74 -5.27
N PHE A 68 8.42 -28.85 -5.88
CA PHE A 68 8.10 -28.28 -7.19
C PHE A 68 8.32 -29.27 -8.34
N ARG A 69 9.46 -29.98 -8.39
CA ARG A 69 9.77 -30.87 -9.52
C ARG A 69 9.42 -32.32 -9.24
N GLY A 70 9.42 -32.71 -7.97
CA GLY A 70 9.02 -34.05 -7.55
C GLY A 70 7.50 -34.21 -7.45
N HIS A 71 6.84 -33.40 -6.64
CA HIS A 71 5.42 -33.56 -6.35
C HIS A 71 4.54 -32.80 -7.36
N TRP A 72 4.72 -31.48 -7.49
CA TRP A 72 3.86 -30.62 -8.31
C TRP A 72 3.85 -31.04 -9.78
N LEU A 73 5.01 -31.13 -10.42
CA LEU A 73 5.07 -31.56 -11.82
C LEU A 73 4.45 -32.96 -12.02
N ARG A 74 4.66 -33.90 -11.10
CA ARG A 74 4.04 -35.24 -11.24
C ARG A 74 2.53 -35.24 -11.01
N ALA A 75 2.03 -34.42 -10.08
CA ALA A 75 0.62 -34.33 -9.77
C ALA A 75 -0.16 -33.64 -10.89
N PHE A 76 0.40 -32.58 -11.49
CA PHE A 76 -0.31 -31.75 -12.46
C PHE A 76 0.01 -32.04 -13.93
N SER A 77 1.17 -32.65 -14.25
CA SER A 77 1.48 -33.00 -15.66
C SER A 77 0.45 -33.93 -16.33
N PRO A 78 -0.20 -34.90 -15.65
CA PRO A 78 -1.23 -35.72 -16.28
C PRO A 78 -2.45 -34.93 -16.76
N VAL A 79 -2.77 -33.81 -16.10
CA VAL A 79 -3.94 -32.97 -16.40
C VAL A 79 -3.58 -31.81 -17.31
N MET A 80 -2.46 -31.14 -17.04
CA MET A 80 -2.07 -29.87 -17.69
C MET A 80 -0.98 -30.05 -18.76
N GLY A 81 -0.41 -31.25 -18.91
CA GLY A 81 0.74 -31.47 -19.78
C GLY A 81 1.89 -30.52 -19.45
N GLY A 82 2.51 -29.92 -20.48
CA GLY A 82 3.60 -28.97 -20.31
C GLY A 82 3.23 -27.69 -19.54
N HIS A 83 1.93 -27.32 -19.50
CA HIS A 83 1.47 -26.14 -18.77
C HIS A 83 1.64 -26.26 -17.25
N ALA A 84 1.86 -27.48 -16.73
CA ALA A 84 2.21 -27.70 -15.34
C ALA A 84 3.49 -26.93 -14.93
N ILE A 85 4.44 -26.74 -15.87
CA ILE A 85 5.66 -25.96 -15.63
C ILE A 85 5.32 -24.48 -15.46
N THR A 86 4.49 -23.92 -16.36
CA THR A 86 4.06 -22.52 -16.27
C THR A 86 3.28 -22.25 -14.99
N ALA A 87 2.41 -23.17 -14.58
CA ALA A 87 1.68 -23.05 -13.31
C ALA A 87 2.62 -23.13 -12.09
N MET A 88 3.64 -23.98 -12.12
CA MET A 88 4.65 -24.11 -11.07
C MET A 88 5.52 -22.84 -10.93
N ILE A 89 5.79 -22.15 -12.04
CA ILE A 89 6.65 -20.96 -12.05
C ILE A 89 6.07 -19.81 -11.23
N ILE A 90 4.75 -19.67 -11.13
CA ILE A 90 4.12 -18.58 -10.39
C ILE A 90 4.56 -18.59 -8.91
N PRO A 91 4.28 -19.64 -8.11
CA PRO A 91 4.76 -19.71 -6.73
C PRO A 91 6.29 -19.78 -6.62
N TYR A 92 6.99 -20.33 -7.62
CA TYR A 92 8.47 -20.35 -7.63
C TYR A 92 9.09 -18.95 -7.85
N ALA A 93 8.47 -18.09 -8.64
CA ALA A 93 8.89 -16.70 -8.81
C ALA A 93 8.57 -15.87 -7.56
N MET A 94 7.44 -16.15 -6.89
CA MET A 94 7.03 -15.47 -5.65
C MET A 94 8.09 -15.62 -4.53
N ILE A 95 8.70 -16.80 -4.38
CA ILE A 95 9.78 -16.99 -3.38
C ILE A 95 11.06 -16.20 -3.71
N HIS A 96 11.21 -15.72 -4.96
CA HIS A 96 12.34 -14.91 -5.40
C HIS A 96 12.07 -13.40 -5.37
N MET A 97 10.84 -12.95 -5.07
CA MET A 97 10.48 -11.52 -5.09
C MET A 97 11.24 -10.68 -4.05
N ASN A 98 11.75 -11.29 -2.98
CA ASN A 98 12.55 -10.61 -1.95
C ASN A 98 14.08 -10.68 -2.20
N LYS A 99 14.47 -11.06 -3.43
CA LYS A 99 15.87 -11.16 -3.87
C LYS A 99 16.20 -10.05 -4.86
N PRO A 100 17.49 -9.75 -5.12
CA PRO A 100 17.89 -8.75 -6.10
C PRO A 100 17.19 -8.96 -7.44
N PHE A 101 16.80 -7.87 -8.11
CA PHE A 101 15.96 -7.90 -9.32
C PHE A 101 16.45 -8.86 -10.41
N GLY A 102 17.76 -8.91 -10.65
CA GLY A 102 18.36 -9.83 -11.62
C GLY A 102 18.18 -11.32 -11.27
N GLU A 103 18.22 -11.66 -9.98
CA GLU A 103 17.97 -13.03 -9.50
C GLU A 103 16.48 -13.39 -9.62
N ALA A 104 15.58 -12.43 -9.35
CA ALA A 104 14.15 -12.63 -9.50
C ALA A 104 13.76 -12.94 -10.95
N ILE A 105 14.27 -12.16 -11.92
CA ILE A 105 14.05 -12.44 -13.35
C ILE A 105 14.72 -13.75 -13.77
N GLY A 106 15.98 -13.97 -13.35
CA GLY A 106 16.72 -15.19 -13.64
C GLY A 106 16.01 -16.44 -13.15
N SER A 107 15.29 -16.35 -12.02
CA SER A 107 14.52 -17.46 -11.47
C SER A 107 13.41 -17.95 -12.41
N ILE A 108 12.78 -17.08 -13.20
CA ILE A 108 11.73 -17.48 -14.15
C ILE A 108 12.33 -18.35 -15.26
N ALA A 109 13.44 -17.90 -15.85
CA ALA A 109 14.16 -18.63 -16.89
C ALA A 109 14.73 -19.95 -16.36
N ALA A 110 15.36 -19.94 -15.18
CA ALA A 110 15.86 -21.15 -14.53
C ALA A 110 14.74 -22.12 -14.15
N GLY A 111 13.59 -21.61 -13.69
CA GLY A 111 12.40 -22.40 -13.36
C GLY A 111 11.81 -23.12 -14.56
N LEU A 112 11.70 -22.43 -15.70
CA LEU A 112 11.29 -23.02 -16.99
C LEU A 112 12.25 -24.14 -17.43
N ALA A 113 13.54 -23.83 -17.50
CA ALA A 113 14.56 -24.75 -17.99
C ALA A 113 14.67 -26.00 -17.10
N LEU A 114 14.87 -25.82 -15.79
CA LEU A 114 15.01 -26.93 -14.85
C LEU A 114 13.69 -27.70 -14.69
N GLY A 115 12.53 -27.05 -14.81
CA GLY A 115 11.23 -27.73 -14.82
C GLY A 115 11.09 -28.66 -16.03
N ALA A 116 11.43 -28.17 -17.23
CA ALA A 116 11.42 -28.98 -18.45
C ALA A 116 12.42 -30.14 -18.41
N LEU A 117 13.61 -29.92 -17.86
CA LEU A 117 14.60 -30.98 -17.68
C LEU A 117 14.15 -32.02 -16.66
N ALA A 118 13.46 -31.64 -15.57
CA ALA A 118 12.98 -32.58 -14.57
C ALA A 118 11.90 -33.53 -15.11
N ILE A 119 11.03 -33.05 -16.02
CA ILE A 119 10.06 -33.91 -16.71
C ILE A 119 10.79 -34.97 -17.58
N ARG A 120 11.85 -34.56 -18.29
CA ARG A 120 12.64 -35.45 -19.16
C ARG A 120 13.53 -36.43 -18.40
N SER A 121 14.30 -35.94 -17.43
CA SER A 121 15.24 -36.74 -16.64
C SER A 121 14.55 -37.61 -15.60
N ARG A 122 13.31 -37.27 -15.23
CA ARG A 122 12.53 -37.87 -14.14
C ARG A 122 13.28 -37.91 -12.80
N CYS A 123 14.20 -36.97 -12.61
CA CYS A 123 15.09 -36.90 -11.44
C CYS A 123 15.21 -35.46 -10.93
N VAL A 124 15.13 -35.30 -9.61
CA VAL A 124 15.20 -34.00 -8.93
C VAL A 124 16.64 -33.64 -8.49
N TYR A 125 17.51 -34.64 -8.33
CA TYR A 125 18.86 -34.45 -7.79
C TYR A 125 19.75 -33.51 -8.62
N PRO A 126 19.74 -33.56 -9.96
CA PRO A 126 20.53 -32.61 -10.75
C PRO A 126 20.10 -31.15 -10.53
N GLY A 127 18.80 -30.88 -10.42
CA GLY A 127 18.28 -29.54 -10.09
C GLY A 127 18.71 -29.10 -8.69
N PHE A 128 18.63 -30.00 -7.71
CA PHE A 128 19.16 -29.78 -6.36
C PHE A 128 20.64 -29.42 -6.37
N LEU A 129 21.48 -30.16 -7.10
CA LEU A 129 22.92 -29.91 -7.17
C LEU A 129 23.23 -28.56 -7.81
N VAL A 130 22.47 -28.15 -8.84
CA VAL A 130 22.60 -26.82 -9.43
C VAL A 130 22.28 -25.74 -8.39
N HIS A 131 21.15 -25.83 -7.67
CA HIS A 131 20.84 -24.84 -6.64
C HIS A 131 21.82 -24.83 -5.47
N ALA A 132 22.23 -26.00 -4.98
CA ALA A 132 23.17 -26.10 -3.87
C ALA A 132 24.55 -25.52 -4.25
N SER A 133 25.04 -25.80 -5.47
CA SER A 133 26.31 -25.26 -5.95
C SER A 133 26.26 -23.74 -6.17
N ILE A 134 25.16 -23.22 -6.73
CA ILE A 134 24.98 -21.76 -6.90
C ILE A 134 24.85 -21.09 -5.53
N GLY A 135 24.05 -21.63 -4.61
CA GLY A 135 23.88 -21.11 -3.24
C GLY A 135 25.21 -21.03 -2.50
N PHE A 136 25.99 -22.11 -2.53
CA PHE A 136 27.33 -22.16 -1.97
C PHE A 136 28.25 -21.10 -2.60
N ALA A 137 28.25 -20.98 -3.92
CA ALA A 137 29.10 -20.03 -4.64
C ALA A 137 28.73 -18.56 -4.33
N MET A 138 27.45 -18.26 -4.14
CA MET A 138 26.98 -16.91 -3.79
C MET A 138 27.48 -16.49 -2.41
N ASP A 139 27.32 -17.35 -1.40
CA ASP A 139 27.79 -17.06 -0.04
C ASP A 139 29.32 -16.99 0.03
N LEU A 140 30.02 -17.88 -0.66
CA LEU A 140 31.48 -17.87 -0.74
C LEU A 140 32.00 -16.61 -1.46
N ALA A 141 31.40 -16.22 -2.58
CA ALA A 141 31.77 -14.99 -3.29
C ALA A 141 31.51 -13.75 -2.43
N ALA A 142 30.39 -13.68 -1.72
CA ALA A 142 30.12 -12.59 -0.79
C ALA A 142 31.18 -12.50 0.32
N LEU A 143 31.52 -13.62 0.96
CA LEU A 143 32.55 -13.69 1.98
C LEU A 143 33.95 -13.33 1.44
N TRP A 144 34.25 -13.72 0.20
CA TRP A 144 35.49 -13.37 -0.48
C TRP A 144 35.60 -11.85 -0.67
N GLN A 145 34.57 -11.21 -1.22
CA GLN A 145 34.57 -9.75 -1.42
C GLN A 145 34.62 -8.97 -0.09
N LYS A 146 34.03 -9.52 0.98
CA LYS A 146 34.10 -8.93 2.33
C LYS A 146 35.46 -9.17 3.02
N GLY A 147 36.40 -9.85 2.38
CA GLY A 147 37.72 -10.18 2.94
C GLY A 147 37.67 -11.16 4.12
N ALA A 148 36.53 -11.81 4.37
CA ALA A 148 36.33 -12.70 5.51
C ALA A 148 37.07 -14.04 5.32
N VAL A 149 37.18 -14.50 4.07
CA VAL A 149 37.85 -15.78 3.70
C VAL A 149 39.36 -15.73 3.96
N ALA A 150 39.99 -14.55 3.85
CA ALA A 150 41.45 -14.41 3.89
C ALA A 150 42.04 -14.05 5.28
N GLY A 151 41.22 -13.85 6.33
CA GLY A 151 41.77 -13.43 7.62
C GLY A 151 40.91 -13.54 8.89
N ARG A 152 39.66 -14.03 8.81
CA ARG A 152 38.78 -14.15 10.01
C ARG A 152 38.24 -15.54 10.29
N LEU A 153 38.19 -16.44 9.30
CA LEU A 153 37.68 -17.81 9.51
C LEU A 153 38.56 -18.68 10.44
N ASN A 154 39.74 -18.18 10.85
CA ASN A 154 40.74 -18.89 11.66
C ASN A 154 41.13 -18.18 12.98
N ARG A 155 40.42 -17.12 13.41
CA ARG A 155 40.71 -16.45 14.69
C ARG A 155 39.62 -16.78 15.71
N ASP A 156 39.97 -17.62 16.68
CA ASP A 156 39.18 -17.90 17.90
C ASP A 156 39.21 -16.74 18.91
N ASP A 157 39.71 -15.56 18.53
CA ASP A 157 40.00 -14.49 19.48
C ASP A 157 38.79 -13.57 19.70
N ALA A 158 38.24 -13.64 20.91
CA ALA A 158 37.44 -12.56 21.50
C ALA A 158 38.29 -11.27 21.56
N PRO A 159 37.78 -10.09 21.18
CA PRO A 159 38.61 -8.90 21.17
C PRO A 159 38.71 -8.30 22.57
N ALA A 160 39.94 -8.30 23.10
CA ALA A 160 40.35 -7.53 24.26
C ALA A 160 40.47 -6.03 23.90
N GLU A 161 39.96 -5.19 24.79
CA GLU A 161 40.09 -3.74 24.77
C GLU A 161 41.55 -3.29 24.78
N SER A 162 41.85 -2.25 23.99
CA SER A 162 42.96 -1.35 24.32
C SER A 162 42.64 0.08 23.90
N THR A 163 42.68 0.98 24.87
CA THR A 163 42.86 2.44 24.72
C THR A 163 43.77 2.90 25.87
N PRO A 164 44.30 4.14 25.95
CA PRO A 164 44.22 5.30 25.02
C PRO A 164 45.55 6.09 24.86
N ARG A 165 45.56 7.17 24.06
CA ARG A 165 46.20 8.47 24.42
C ARG A 165 45.63 9.71 23.68
N VAL A 166 44.92 10.56 24.45
CA VAL A 166 44.89 12.04 24.59
C VAL A 166 44.64 13.02 23.40
N ARG A 167 43.53 13.79 23.50
CA ARG A 167 43.35 15.28 23.42
C ARG A 167 41.83 15.55 23.30
N CYS A 168 41.06 16.08 24.26
CA CYS A 168 41.01 17.30 25.09
C CYS A 168 40.22 18.49 24.48
N LYS A 169 39.02 18.67 25.04
CA LYS A 169 38.27 19.91 25.36
C LYS A 169 37.39 20.67 24.35
N LEU A 170 37.34 20.33 23.06
CA LEU A 170 36.10 20.51 22.26
C LEU A 170 35.23 19.23 22.24
N ARG A 171 35.73 18.22 22.94
CA ARG A 171 35.41 16.82 22.82
C ARG A 171 34.38 16.35 23.86
N ALA A 172 34.07 17.13 24.89
CA ALA A 172 33.26 16.63 26.01
C ALA A 172 31.77 16.40 25.65
N MET A 173 31.17 17.23 24.77
CA MET A 173 29.79 17.00 24.30
C MET A 173 29.73 15.93 23.19
N THR A 174 30.78 15.82 22.36
CA THR A 174 30.88 14.78 21.34
C THR A 174 31.29 13.44 21.94
N ASP A 175 32.09 13.42 23.01
CA ASP A 175 32.52 12.21 23.73
C ASP A 175 31.34 11.61 24.50
N ASP A 176 30.43 12.40 25.08
CA ASP A 176 29.20 11.87 25.71
C ASP A 176 28.23 11.31 24.67
N ALA A 177 28.10 11.95 23.50
CA ALA A 177 27.25 11.47 22.41
C ALA A 177 27.86 10.23 21.71
N ASP A 178 29.18 10.21 21.51
CA ASP A 178 29.93 9.08 20.96
C ASP A 178 30.01 7.92 21.97
N ASP A 179 30.11 8.20 23.28
CA ASP A 179 30.00 7.20 24.35
C ASP A 179 28.59 6.63 24.43
N LEU A 180 27.56 7.49 24.39
CA LEU A 180 26.17 7.05 24.37
C LEU A 180 25.89 6.18 23.14
N GLN A 181 26.34 6.60 21.95
CA GLN A 181 26.20 5.81 20.73
C GLN A 181 26.99 4.50 20.82
N GLY A 182 28.22 4.53 21.34
CA GLY A 182 29.03 3.34 21.58
C GLY A 182 28.36 2.34 22.53
N ARG A 183 27.68 2.83 23.58
CA ARG A 183 26.91 2.02 24.54
C ARG A 183 25.64 1.45 23.92
N ILE A 184 24.92 2.23 23.14
CA ILE A 184 23.75 1.75 22.36
C ILE A 184 24.20 0.63 21.42
N ASP A 185 25.28 0.83 20.67
CA ASP A 185 25.77 -0.17 19.71
C ASP A 185 26.37 -1.40 20.38
N ALA A 186 26.97 -1.26 21.57
CA ALA A 186 27.39 -2.38 22.39
C ALA A 186 26.19 -3.20 22.89
N LEU A 187 25.12 -2.53 23.35
CA LEU A 187 23.88 -3.20 23.77
C LEU A 187 23.19 -3.90 22.60
N ARG A 188 23.16 -3.29 21.41
CA ARG A 188 22.65 -3.91 20.18
C ARG A 188 23.45 -5.15 19.79
N ARG A 189 24.78 -5.07 19.82
CA ARG A 189 25.67 -6.23 19.57
C ARG A 189 25.48 -7.36 20.58
N ALA A 190 25.15 -7.03 21.82
CA ALA A 190 24.82 -8.00 22.86
C ALA A 190 23.37 -8.53 22.78
N GLY A 191 22.56 -8.08 21.81
CA GLY A 191 21.15 -8.47 21.66
C GLY A 191 20.19 -7.82 22.67
N ARG A 192 20.66 -6.86 23.47
CA ARG A 192 19.90 -6.18 24.54
C ARG A 192 19.19 -4.92 24.02
N TYR A 193 18.34 -5.08 23.01
CA TYR A 193 17.69 -3.97 22.31
C TYR A 193 16.74 -3.15 23.19
N ALA A 194 15.99 -3.78 24.10
CA ALA A 194 15.08 -3.06 25.00
C ALA A 194 15.82 -2.11 25.95
N GLU A 195 17.02 -2.50 26.40
CA GLU A 195 17.86 -1.64 27.23
C GLU A 195 18.50 -0.51 26.44
N ALA A 196 18.90 -0.79 25.19
CA ALA A 196 19.35 0.25 24.28
C ALA A 196 18.24 1.28 23.98
N ALA A 197 17.00 0.82 23.80
CA ALA A 197 15.84 1.69 23.59
C ALA A 197 15.53 2.54 24.84
N ASN A 198 15.55 1.94 26.03
CA ASN A 198 15.40 2.66 27.29
C ASN A 198 16.51 3.70 27.51
N LEU A 199 17.73 3.39 27.09
CA LEU A 199 18.84 4.34 27.12
C LEU A 199 18.60 5.52 26.17
N CYS A 200 18.06 5.27 24.97
CA CYS A 200 17.65 6.33 24.03
C CYS A 200 16.52 7.21 24.60
N LEU A 201 15.52 6.62 25.28
CA LEU A 201 14.47 7.38 25.96
C LEU A 201 15.05 8.29 27.06
N ARG A 202 15.98 7.78 27.87
CA ARG A 202 16.64 8.59 28.91
C ARG A 202 17.51 9.69 28.33
N ALA A 203 18.07 9.47 27.15
CA ALA A 203 18.84 10.47 26.41
C ALA A 203 17.95 11.50 25.67
N GLY A 204 16.62 11.35 25.69
CA GLY A 204 15.70 12.25 25.01
C GLY A 204 15.59 12.03 23.50
N ASP A 205 15.96 10.85 22.99
CA ASP A 205 15.77 10.44 21.58
C ASP A 205 14.69 9.34 21.47
N PRO A 206 13.40 9.71 21.60
CA PRO A 206 12.28 8.77 21.49
C PRO A 206 12.09 8.20 20.08
N ALA A 207 12.56 8.88 19.04
CA ALA A 207 12.51 8.40 17.66
C ALA A 207 13.40 7.15 17.49
N ARG A 208 14.65 7.24 17.94
CA ARG A 208 15.59 6.10 17.90
C ARG A 208 15.15 4.98 18.84
N ALA A 209 14.60 5.32 19.99
CA ALA A 209 14.01 4.33 20.90
C ALA A 209 12.88 3.55 20.21
N SER A 210 12.00 4.23 19.45
CA SER A 210 10.92 3.59 18.69
C SER A 210 11.44 2.53 17.72
N GLU A 211 12.45 2.87 16.92
CA GLU A 211 13.05 1.94 15.97
C GLU A 211 13.70 0.73 16.65
N LEU A 212 14.35 0.93 17.81
CA LEU A 212 14.93 -0.15 18.59
C LEU A 212 13.86 -1.08 19.19
N PHE A 213 12.74 -0.56 19.68
CA PHE A 213 11.62 -1.38 20.12
C PHE A 213 10.98 -2.15 18.95
N ALA A 214 10.84 -1.50 17.79
CA ALA A 214 10.36 -2.15 16.58
C ALA A 214 11.28 -3.30 16.12
N SER A 215 12.60 -3.16 16.28
CA SER A 215 13.58 -4.20 15.92
C SER A 215 13.43 -5.50 16.71
N VAL A 216 12.78 -5.45 17.88
CA VAL A 216 12.44 -6.63 18.70
C VAL A 216 10.95 -6.94 18.72
N TRP A 217 10.18 -6.40 17.76
CA TRP A 217 8.73 -6.59 17.65
C TRP A 217 7.92 -6.13 18.87
N ASP A 218 8.47 -5.25 19.73
CA ASP A 218 7.72 -4.59 20.80
C ASP A 218 6.97 -3.38 20.24
N TRP A 219 5.93 -3.67 19.44
CA TRP A 219 5.13 -2.66 18.75
C TRP A 219 4.45 -1.67 19.70
N PRO A 220 3.88 -2.07 20.85
CA PRO A 220 3.27 -1.12 21.77
C PRO A 220 4.28 -0.11 22.33
N ALA A 221 5.51 -0.54 22.68
CA ALA A 221 6.54 0.37 23.14
C ALA A 221 7.05 1.28 22.01
N ALA A 222 7.23 0.74 20.79
CA ALA A 222 7.61 1.52 19.62
C ALA A 222 6.60 2.63 19.30
N ILE A 223 5.32 2.27 19.19
CA ILE A 223 4.22 3.22 18.90
C ILE A 223 4.19 4.33 19.96
N ARG A 224 4.25 3.99 21.25
CA ARG A 224 4.27 5.00 22.33
C ARG A 224 5.48 5.93 22.24
N ALA A 225 6.66 5.40 21.93
CA ALA A 225 7.87 6.21 21.77
C ALA A 225 7.76 7.16 20.57
N ALA A 226 7.26 6.67 19.42
CA ALA A 226 7.02 7.52 18.24
C ALA A 226 5.99 8.62 18.51
N GLU A 227 4.91 8.31 19.23
CA GLU A 227 3.88 9.30 19.60
C GLU A 227 4.40 10.37 20.56
N GLN A 228 5.22 9.98 21.54
CA GLN A 228 5.90 10.93 22.42
C GLN A 228 6.84 11.86 21.67
N ALA A 229 7.41 11.39 20.55
CA ALA A 229 8.25 12.18 19.66
C ALA A 229 7.45 13.09 18.72
N GLY A 230 6.11 13.00 18.69
CA GLY A 230 5.26 13.67 17.70
C GLY A 230 5.42 13.10 16.27
N LEU A 231 5.97 11.90 16.13
CA LEU A 231 6.21 11.22 14.85
C LEU A 231 5.07 10.24 14.55
N PHE A 232 3.89 10.78 14.27
CA PHE A 232 2.67 10.01 13.99
C PHE A 232 2.77 9.16 12.71
N ALA A 233 3.50 9.60 11.69
CA ALA A 233 3.74 8.78 10.49
C ALA A 233 4.54 7.50 10.81
N LEU A 234 5.52 7.61 11.70
CA LEU A 234 6.31 6.48 12.18
C LEU A 234 5.46 5.57 13.08
N ALA A 235 4.67 6.14 13.99
CA ALA A 235 3.72 5.37 14.80
C ALA A 235 2.71 4.60 13.91
N PHE A 236 2.23 5.24 12.85
CA PHE A 236 1.30 4.63 11.89
C PHE A 236 1.97 3.49 11.12
N ARG A 237 3.23 3.64 10.71
CA ARG A 237 4.04 2.57 10.12
C ARG A 237 4.11 1.35 11.03
N HIS A 238 4.45 1.55 12.30
CA HIS A 238 4.53 0.47 13.28
C HIS A 238 3.17 -0.19 13.53
N ALA A 239 2.09 0.58 13.54
CA ALA A 239 0.73 0.06 13.68
C ALA A 239 0.27 -0.74 12.45
N LEU A 240 0.72 -0.38 11.25
CA LEU A 240 0.51 -1.16 10.02
C LEU A 240 1.27 -2.49 10.05
N GLU A 241 2.49 -2.50 10.60
CA GLU A 241 3.31 -3.69 10.73
C GLU A 241 2.76 -4.66 11.79
N SER A 242 2.25 -4.13 12.90
CA SER A 242 1.60 -4.91 13.96
C SER A 242 0.15 -5.30 13.66
N ASN A 243 -0.45 -4.74 12.62
CA ASN A 243 -1.87 -4.87 12.26
C ASN A 243 -2.84 -4.49 13.42
N ASP A 244 -2.43 -3.53 14.27
CA ASP A 244 -3.24 -3.01 15.37
C ASP A 244 -4.29 -2.03 14.84
N ARG A 245 -5.51 -2.54 14.64
CA ARG A 245 -6.65 -1.77 14.13
C ARG A 245 -7.04 -0.60 15.03
N ALA A 246 -6.96 -0.75 16.35
CA ALA A 246 -7.38 0.29 17.30
C ALA A 246 -6.43 1.49 17.23
N THR A 247 -5.13 1.21 17.22
CA THR A 247 -4.11 2.25 17.04
C THR A 247 -4.22 2.91 15.67
N LEU A 248 -4.41 2.13 14.60
CA LEU A 248 -4.57 2.68 13.24
C LEU A 248 -5.75 3.65 13.15
N GLN A 249 -6.92 3.28 13.71
CA GLN A 249 -8.09 4.15 13.70
C GLN A 249 -7.85 5.45 14.48
N ARG A 250 -7.20 5.36 15.64
CA ARG A 250 -6.83 6.52 16.45
C ARG A 250 -5.86 7.44 15.73
N LEU A 251 -4.83 6.89 15.09
CA LEU A 251 -3.84 7.67 14.34
C LEU A 251 -4.45 8.32 13.09
N LEU A 252 -5.40 7.67 12.42
CA LEU A 252 -6.14 8.27 11.29
C LEU A 252 -6.98 9.49 11.71
N ALA A 253 -7.33 9.62 12.98
CA ALA A 253 -8.01 10.81 13.51
C ALA A 253 -7.04 11.95 13.87
N ILE A 254 -5.76 11.65 14.14
CA ILE A 254 -4.73 12.62 14.56
C ILE A 254 -3.93 13.14 13.37
N LEU A 255 -3.59 12.26 12.43
CA LEU A 255 -2.78 12.61 11.25
C LEU A 255 -3.32 13.78 10.41
N PRO A 256 -4.65 14.01 10.28
CA PRO A 256 -5.18 15.20 9.62
C PRO A 256 -4.67 16.53 10.15
N ASP A 257 -4.37 16.63 11.45
CA ASP A 257 -3.82 17.84 12.06
C ASP A 257 -2.31 18.05 11.72
N HIS A 258 -1.69 17.07 11.04
CA HIS A 258 -0.29 17.06 10.66
C HIS A 258 -0.11 16.73 9.16
N PRO A 259 -0.40 17.69 8.23
CA PRO A 259 -0.46 17.43 6.79
C PRO A 259 0.80 16.78 6.20
N SER A 260 1.99 17.20 6.62
CA SER A 260 3.24 16.62 6.12
C SER A 260 3.40 15.14 6.49
N GLN A 261 2.95 14.75 7.68
CA GLN A 261 2.99 13.38 8.16
C GLN A 261 1.84 12.55 7.58
N ALA A 262 0.68 13.16 7.32
CA ALA A 262 -0.44 12.52 6.64
C ALA A 262 -0.06 12.03 5.24
N VAL A 263 0.68 12.83 4.46
CA VAL A 263 1.16 12.42 3.12
C VAL A 263 2.11 11.21 3.20
N GLU A 264 3.04 11.20 4.17
CA GLU A 264 3.92 10.04 4.38
C GLU A 264 3.13 8.79 4.76
N ALA A 265 2.19 8.92 5.69
CA ALA A 265 1.31 7.85 6.15
C ALA A 265 0.40 7.34 5.01
N ALA A 266 -0.08 8.21 4.12
CA ALA A 266 -0.89 7.83 2.97
C ALA A 266 -0.11 6.91 2.02
N GLY A 267 1.12 7.28 1.68
CA GLY A 267 1.99 6.43 0.85
C GLY A 267 2.33 5.09 1.51
N LEU A 268 2.44 5.04 2.84
CA LEU A 268 2.58 3.79 3.60
C LEU A 268 1.33 2.92 3.52
N ALA A 269 0.14 3.51 3.67
CA ALA A 269 -1.14 2.82 3.57
C ALA A 269 -1.36 2.24 2.17
N GLU A 270 -1.05 3.00 1.11
CA GLU A 270 -1.20 2.53 -0.28
C GLU A 270 -0.31 1.32 -0.57
N ARG A 271 0.97 1.35 -0.16
CA ARG A 271 1.89 0.21 -0.31
C ARG A 271 1.41 -1.07 0.38
N LYS A 272 0.65 -0.93 1.46
CA LYS A 272 0.03 -2.04 2.20
C LYS A 272 -1.33 -2.46 1.64
N GLY A 273 -1.81 -1.81 0.57
CA GLY A 273 -3.10 -2.08 -0.05
C GLY A 273 -4.30 -1.50 0.70
N ARG A 274 -4.08 -0.63 1.69
CA ARG A 274 -5.14 0.04 2.45
C ARG A 274 -5.59 1.32 1.73
N VAL A 275 -6.22 1.14 0.57
CA VAL A 275 -6.55 2.22 -0.37
C VAL A 275 -7.47 3.28 0.24
N VAL A 276 -8.49 2.87 1.00
CA VAL A 276 -9.44 3.81 1.64
C VAL A 276 -8.74 4.69 2.70
N ASP A 277 -7.85 4.11 3.49
CA ASP A 277 -7.11 4.86 4.52
C ASP A 277 -6.10 5.83 3.87
N ALA A 278 -5.48 5.42 2.76
CA ALA A 278 -4.64 6.31 1.97
C ALA A 278 -5.43 7.50 1.40
N ALA A 279 -6.63 7.24 0.85
CA ALA A 279 -7.50 8.28 0.31
C ALA A 279 -7.87 9.33 1.37
N ARG A 280 -8.29 8.88 2.57
CA ARG A 280 -8.61 9.75 3.70
C ARG A 280 -7.43 10.63 4.12
N LEU A 281 -6.22 10.07 4.13
CA LEU A 281 -5.01 10.80 4.51
C LEU A 281 -4.61 11.82 3.44
N HIS A 282 -4.76 11.50 2.15
CA HIS A 282 -4.57 12.48 1.06
C HIS A 282 -5.58 13.63 1.14
N GLU A 283 -6.85 13.30 1.38
CA GLU A 283 -7.92 14.30 1.54
C GLU A 283 -7.63 15.24 2.71
N ALA A 284 -7.24 14.68 3.86
CA ALA A 284 -6.86 15.45 5.03
C ALA A 284 -5.61 16.33 4.82
N ALA A 285 -4.68 15.89 3.97
CA ALA A 285 -3.52 16.67 3.58
C ALA A 285 -3.83 17.79 2.56
N GLY A 286 -5.07 17.88 2.08
CA GLY A 286 -5.51 18.84 1.06
C GLY A 286 -5.29 18.40 -0.39
N ASP A 287 -4.79 17.19 -0.62
CA ASP A 287 -4.64 16.61 -1.94
C ASP A 287 -5.93 15.87 -2.36
N VAL A 288 -6.96 16.67 -2.64
CA VAL A 288 -8.30 16.17 -2.96
C VAL A 288 -8.32 15.40 -4.29
N GLY A 289 -7.46 15.76 -5.25
CA GLY A 289 -7.35 15.08 -6.54
C GLY A 289 -6.90 13.63 -6.38
N SER A 290 -5.78 13.41 -5.69
CA SER A 290 -5.28 12.04 -5.44
C SER A 290 -6.24 11.24 -4.55
N ALA A 291 -6.87 11.89 -3.57
CA ALA A 291 -7.90 11.25 -2.74
C ALA A 291 -9.07 10.72 -3.59
N ALA A 292 -9.57 11.53 -4.52
CA ALA A 292 -10.69 11.16 -5.38
C ALA A 292 -10.39 9.92 -6.23
N GLU A 293 -9.19 9.87 -6.85
CA GLU A 293 -8.75 8.71 -7.63
C GLU A 293 -8.61 7.45 -6.78
N LEU A 294 -8.10 7.58 -5.55
CA LEU A 294 -7.97 6.46 -4.62
C LEU A 294 -9.35 5.95 -4.16
N TYR A 295 -10.30 6.83 -3.86
CA TYR A 295 -11.68 6.42 -3.54
C TYR A 295 -12.36 5.72 -4.72
N GLU A 296 -12.15 6.19 -5.95
CA GLU A 296 -12.65 5.50 -7.16
C GLU A 296 -12.05 4.08 -7.28
N ARG A 297 -10.74 3.94 -7.10
CA ARG A 297 -10.06 2.64 -7.12
C ARG A 297 -10.55 1.70 -6.02
N ALA A 298 -10.92 2.25 -4.86
CA ALA A 298 -11.49 1.50 -3.74
C ALA A 298 -12.97 1.12 -3.97
N GLY A 299 -13.64 1.69 -4.96
CA GLY A 299 -15.08 1.51 -5.18
C GLY A 299 -15.97 2.36 -4.29
N GLU A 300 -15.40 3.31 -3.53
CA GLU A 300 -16.11 4.23 -2.65
C GLU A 300 -16.68 5.40 -3.46
N LEU A 301 -17.69 5.13 -4.29
CA LEU A 301 -18.25 6.09 -5.25
C LEU A 301 -18.76 7.38 -4.59
N GLY A 302 -19.34 7.29 -3.40
CA GLY A 302 -19.86 8.45 -2.67
C GLY A 302 -18.75 9.41 -2.25
N GLU A 303 -17.70 8.89 -1.64
CA GLU A 303 -16.53 9.67 -1.19
C GLU A 303 -15.78 10.28 -2.39
N ALA A 304 -15.58 9.49 -3.44
CA ALA A 304 -14.98 9.95 -4.69
C ALA A 304 -15.78 11.11 -5.31
N ALA A 305 -17.11 10.98 -5.39
CA ALA A 305 -17.98 12.02 -5.93
C ALA A 305 -17.88 13.32 -5.12
N ARG A 306 -17.81 13.23 -3.78
CA ARG A 306 -17.63 14.40 -2.92
C ARG A 306 -16.29 15.09 -3.14
N CYS A 307 -15.22 14.33 -3.34
CA CYS A 307 -13.90 14.89 -3.62
C CYS A 307 -13.86 15.62 -4.98
N HIS A 308 -14.51 15.07 -6.00
CA HIS A 308 -14.65 15.76 -7.30
C HIS A 308 -15.54 16.99 -7.21
N GLU A 309 -16.61 16.94 -6.41
CA GLU A 309 -17.49 18.09 -6.16
C GLU A 309 -16.71 19.24 -5.49
N SER A 310 -15.91 18.96 -4.46
CA SER A 310 -15.08 19.97 -3.78
C SER A 310 -13.94 20.49 -4.64
N SER A 311 -13.44 19.68 -5.56
CA SER A 311 -12.43 20.08 -6.56
C SER A 311 -13.02 20.89 -7.73
N GLY A 312 -14.35 21.01 -7.82
CA GLY A 312 -15.05 21.72 -8.89
C GLY A 312 -15.27 20.89 -10.18
N ASP A 313 -14.89 19.61 -10.21
CA ASP A 313 -15.22 18.70 -11.31
C ASP A 313 -16.64 18.13 -11.12
N TYR A 314 -17.62 19.02 -11.32
CA TYR A 314 -19.04 18.67 -11.19
C TYR A 314 -19.50 17.61 -12.19
N ARG A 315 -18.81 17.48 -13.32
CA ARG A 315 -19.13 16.47 -14.34
C ARG A 315 -18.81 15.09 -13.81
N LYS A 316 -17.59 14.90 -13.30
CA LYS A 316 -17.18 13.60 -12.75
C LYS A 316 -17.94 13.27 -11.47
N ALA A 317 -18.16 14.25 -10.60
CA ALA A 317 -19.01 14.10 -9.41
C ALA A 317 -20.43 13.63 -9.77
N GLY A 318 -21.07 14.26 -10.76
CA GLY A 318 -22.42 13.89 -11.20
C GLY A 318 -22.50 12.44 -11.71
N MET A 319 -21.54 12.01 -12.54
CA MET A 319 -21.49 10.63 -13.03
C MET A 319 -21.32 9.61 -11.90
N LEU A 320 -20.48 9.91 -10.91
CA LEU A 320 -20.25 9.04 -9.76
C LEU A 320 -21.47 8.96 -8.84
N TYR A 321 -22.17 10.07 -8.59
CA TYR A 321 -23.43 10.04 -7.85
C TYR A 321 -24.53 9.27 -8.58
N GLU A 322 -24.66 9.43 -9.91
CA GLU A 322 -25.62 8.64 -10.69
C GLU A 322 -25.33 7.13 -10.59
N ARG A 323 -24.06 6.75 -10.69
CA ARG A 323 -23.64 5.35 -10.51
C ARG A 323 -23.95 4.86 -9.10
N ARG A 324 -23.66 5.66 -8.06
CA ARG A 324 -23.97 5.34 -6.66
C ARG A 324 -25.45 5.10 -6.44
N ILE A 325 -26.32 5.97 -6.96
CA ILE A 325 -27.79 5.83 -6.86
C ILE A 325 -28.28 4.60 -7.62
N LYS A 326 -27.63 4.23 -8.73
CA LYS A 326 -27.97 3.00 -9.46
C LYS A 326 -27.62 1.74 -8.65
N GLU A 327 -26.51 1.76 -7.92
CA GLU A 327 -26.08 0.66 -7.04
C GLU A 327 -26.93 0.61 -5.75
N ASP A 328 -27.23 1.77 -5.16
CA ASP A 328 -28.10 1.91 -3.98
C ASP A 328 -29.16 3.01 -4.21
N PRO A 329 -30.38 2.63 -4.65
CA PRO A 329 -31.48 3.58 -4.85
C PRO A 329 -32.02 4.22 -3.57
N THR A 330 -31.55 3.80 -2.39
CA THR A 330 -31.95 4.35 -1.09
C THR A 330 -31.01 5.43 -0.57
N ASP A 331 -29.87 5.66 -1.24
CA ASP A 331 -28.90 6.69 -0.90
C ASP A 331 -29.45 8.11 -1.19
N GLY A 332 -30.14 8.66 -0.20
CA GLY A 332 -30.78 9.97 -0.26
C GLY A 332 -29.77 11.12 -0.33
N GLU A 333 -28.59 10.96 0.25
CA GLU A 333 -27.53 11.99 0.23
C GLU A 333 -26.92 12.12 -1.17
N ALA A 334 -26.56 10.99 -1.81
CA ALA A 334 -26.07 10.99 -3.19
C ALA A 334 -27.10 11.60 -4.16
N ALA A 335 -28.38 11.23 -3.99
CA ALA A 335 -29.48 11.77 -4.77
C ALA A 335 -29.69 13.28 -4.57
N LEU A 336 -29.56 13.77 -3.33
CA LEU A 336 -29.68 15.20 -3.01
C LEU A 336 -28.53 16.00 -3.65
N ARG A 337 -27.28 15.53 -3.53
CA ARG A 337 -26.11 16.18 -4.12
C ARG A 337 -26.16 16.21 -5.64
N LEU A 338 -26.53 15.09 -6.27
CA LEU A 338 -26.76 15.06 -7.71
C LEU A 338 -27.85 16.06 -8.13
N GLY A 339 -28.96 16.09 -7.40
CA GLY A 339 -30.05 17.04 -7.64
C GLY A 339 -29.59 18.50 -7.57
N ARG A 340 -28.76 18.85 -6.58
CA ARG A 340 -28.16 20.18 -6.43
C ARG A 340 -27.26 20.55 -7.60
N ILE A 341 -26.34 19.66 -7.98
CA ILE A 341 -25.43 19.87 -9.12
C ILE A 341 -26.24 20.10 -10.40
N LEU A 342 -27.21 19.24 -10.69
CA LEU A 342 -28.04 19.36 -11.90
C LEU A 342 -28.88 20.63 -11.91
N ALA A 343 -29.43 21.03 -10.77
CA ALA A 343 -30.23 22.26 -10.68
C ALA A 343 -29.36 23.51 -10.85
N HIS A 344 -28.13 23.51 -10.34
CA HIS A 344 -27.16 24.59 -10.55
C HIS A 344 -26.87 24.82 -12.04
N PHE A 345 -26.73 23.74 -12.83
CA PHE A 345 -26.56 23.81 -14.29
C PHE A 345 -27.87 23.95 -15.08
N GLY A 346 -29.00 24.26 -14.43
CA GLY A 346 -30.29 24.49 -15.09
C GLY A 346 -30.98 23.24 -15.64
N ARG A 347 -30.51 22.03 -15.29
CA ARG A 347 -31.08 20.75 -15.73
C ARG A 347 -32.23 20.31 -14.83
N PHE A 348 -33.24 21.17 -14.67
CA PHE A 348 -34.31 21.03 -13.67
C PHE A 348 -35.12 19.72 -13.78
N GLU A 349 -35.35 19.21 -15.00
CA GLU A 349 -36.03 17.91 -15.23
C GLU A 349 -35.25 16.71 -14.66
N HIS A 350 -33.92 16.74 -14.76
CA HIS A 350 -33.06 15.68 -14.24
C HIS A 350 -32.87 15.86 -12.73
N ALA A 351 -32.71 17.10 -12.29
CA ALA A 351 -32.65 17.44 -10.87
C ALA A 351 -33.90 16.99 -10.11
N ALA A 352 -35.10 17.26 -10.64
CA ALA A 352 -36.35 16.87 -10.00
C ALA A 352 -36.47 15.35 -9.80
N ARG A 353 -36.03 14.55 -10.79
CA ARG A 353 -35.99 13.08 -10.65
C ARG A 353 -35.05 12.60 -9.55
N ALA A 354 -33.84 13.16 -9.48
CA ALA A 354 -32.90 12.83 -8.41
C ALA A 354 -33.44 13.26 -7.03
N LEU A 355 -34.02 14.46 -6.94
CA LEU A 355 -34.56 14.98 -5.69
C LEU A 355 -35.80 14.21 -5.19
N GLN A 356 -36.61 13.63 -6.08
CA GLN A 356 -37.70 12.74 -5.69
C GLN A 356 -37.20 11.43 -5.05
N ILE A 357 -36.01 10.96 -5.44
CA ILE A 357 -35.34 9.83 -4.77
C ILE A 357 -34.89 10.29 -3.38
N ALA A 358 -34.23 11.45 -3.29
CA ALA A 358 -33.79 12.05 -2.02
C ALA A 358 -34.95 12.36 -1.06
N GLU A 359 -36.15 12.65 -1.57
CA GLU A 359 -37.35 12.92 -0.75
C GLU A 359 -37.74 11.73 0.14
N LYS A 360 -37.41 10.50 -0.30
CA LYS A 360 -37.76 9.27 0.44
C LYS A 360 -37.00 9.16 1.75
N ASP A 361 -35.76 9.67 1.81
CA ASP A 361 -34.96 9.72 3.03
C ASP A 361 -35.52 10.81 3.99
N PRO A 362 -35.99 10.45 5.20
CA PRO A 362 -36.54 11.40 6.17
C PRO A 362 -35.61 12.57 6.52
N GLU A 363 -34.31 12.35 6.62
CA GLU A 363 -33.35 13.38 7.00
C GLU A 363 -33.12 14.39 5.86
N ARG A 364 -33.18 13.93 4.60
CA ARG A 364 -32.90 14.75 3.40
C ARG A 364 -34.16 15.34 2.81
N ARG A 365 -35.33 14.80 3.17
CA ARG A 365 -36.66 15.18 2.67
C ARG A 365 -36.91 16.68 2.64
N ARG A 366 -36.61 17.38 3.73
CA ARG A 366 -36.87 18.82 3.84
C ARG A 366 -36.04 19.63 2.84
N ALA A 367 -34.76 19.28 2.70
CA ALA A 367 -33.86 19.91 1.74
C ALA A 367 -34.26 19.57 0.30
N ALA A 368 -34.57 18.30 0.03
CA ALA A 368 -35.00 17.82 -1.28
C ALA A 368 -36.29 18.53 -1.75
N ARG A 369 -37.30 18.65 -0.88
CA ARG A 369 -38.56 19.34 -1.19
C ARG A 369 -38.36 20.83 -1.50
N GLY A 370 -37.51 21.53 -0.74
CA GLY A 370 -37.21 22.93 -1.02
C GLY A 370 -36.63 23.14 -2.43
N LEU A 371 -35.70 22.26 -2.83
CA LEU A 371 -35.13 22.27 -4.18
C LEU A 371 -36.13 21.82 -5.25
N LEU A 372 -37.05 20.89 -4.94
CA LEU A 372 -38.13 20.46 -5.84
C LEU A 372 -39.09 21.61 -6.14
N VAL A 373 -39.49 22.40 -5.13
CA VAL A 373 -40.32 23.61 -5.34
C VAL A 373 -39.64 24.55 -6.33
N ALA A 374 -38.34 24.81 -6.16
CA ALA A 374 -37.58 25.65 -7.08
C ALA A 374 -37.46 25.04 -8.49
N CYS A 375 -37.23 23.74 -8.61
CA CYS A 375 -37.16 23.05 -9.90
C CYS A 375 -38.51 23.08 -10.64
N PHE A 376 -39.62 22.79 -9.95
CA PHE A 376 -40.95 22.83 -10.55
C PHE A 376 -41.37 24.25 -10.95
N ALA A 377 -41.03 25.26 -10.13
CA ALA A 377 -41.24 26.65 -10.50
C ALA A 377 -40.45 27.05 -11.75
N ALA A 378 -39.17 26.64 -11.85
CA ALA A 378 -38.34 26.87 -13.03
C ALA A 378 -38.88 26.19 -14.30
N LEU A 379 -39.50 25.01 -14.14
CA LEU A 379 -40.18 24.27 -15.22
C LEU A 379 -41.59 24.81 -15.54
N LYS A 380 -42.05 25.86 -14.85
CA LYS A 380 -43.42 26.42 -14.95
C LYS A 380 -44.52 25.42 -14.58
N LEU A 381 -44.20 24.43 -13.76
CA LEU A 381 -45.14 23.45 -13.20
C LEU A 381 -45.70 23.99 -11.87
N HIS A 382 -46.54 25.02 -11.95
CA HIS A 382 -47.02 25.76 -10.78
C HIS A 382 -47.78 24.90 -9.77
N ASP A 383 -48.65 24.01 -10.24
CA ASP A 383 -49.43 23.12 -9.37
C ASP A 383 -48.53 22.14 -8.60
N ALA A 384 -47.52 21.58 -9.29
CA ALA A 384 -46.55 20.68 -8.67
C ALA A 384 -45.67 21.40 -7.64
N ALA A 385 -45.27 22.64 -7.94
CA ALA A 385 -44.53 23.48 -7.00
C ALA A 385 -45.36 23.81 -5.75
N GLY A 386 -46.64 24.18 -5.92
CA GLY A 386 -47.57 24.44 -4.82
C GLY A 386 -47.80 23.19 -3.96
N ALA A 387 -48.13 22.06 -4.57
CA ALA A 387 -48.33 20.81 -3.84
C ALA A 387 -47.07 20.31 -3.12
N CYS A 388 -45.87 20.63 -3.63
CA CYS A 388 -44.62 20.34 -2.93
C CYS A 388 -44.42 21.26 -1.73
N LEU A 389 -44.72 22.55 -1.86
CA LEU A 389 -44.66 23.52 -0.77
C LEU A 389 -45.65 23.19 0.35
N ASP A 390 -46.89 22.82 0.01
CA ASP A 390 -47.90 22.42 1.00
C ASP A 390 -47.44 21.23 1.85
N ARG A 391 -46.80 20.23 1.22
CA ARG A 391 -46.16 19.10 1.92
C ARG A 391 -45.02 19.51 2.86
N ILE A 392 -44.32 20.62 2.59
CA ILE A 392 -43.33 21.17 3.53
C ILE A 392 -44.06 21.85 4.69
N ARG A 393 -45.12 22.60 4.38
CA ARG A 393 -45.92 23.36 5.34
C ARG A 393 -46.70 22.50 6.34
N GLU A 394 -46.99 21.25 5.99
CA GLU A 394 -47.50 20.25 6.95
C GLU A 394 -46.59 20.11 8.18
N ALA A 395 -45.27 20.19 8.00
CA ALA A 395 -44.29 20.13 9.08
C ALA A 395 -43.88 21.51 9.59
N GLU A 396 -43.89 22.54 8.72
CA GLU A 396 -43.50 23.92 9.04
C GLU A 396 -44.62 24.92 8.63
N PRO A 397 -45.70 25.06 9.43
CA PRO A 397 -46.87 25.86 9.02
C PRO A 397 -46.60 27.35 8.84
N THR A 398 -45.51 27.86 9.42
CA THR A 398 -45.09 29.27 9.38
C THR A 398 -44.50 29.69 8.04
N LEU A 399 -44.17 28.75 7.15
CA LEU A 399 -43.63 29.06 5.83
C LEU A 399 -44.65 29.76 4.93
N PRO A 400 -44.19 30.59 3.98
CA PRO A 400 -45.06 31.30 3.04
C PRO A 400 -46.02 30.38 2.29
N ILE A 401 -47.24 30.87 2.05
CA ILE A 401 -48.26 30.15 1.28
C ILE A 401 -47.93 30.17 -0.21
N ARG A 402 -47.44 31.30 -0.73
CA ARG A 402 -47.16 31.47 -2.16
C ARG A 402 -45.76 30.96 -2.49
N VAL A 403 -45.65 30.19 -3.56
CA VAL A 403 -44.36 29.69 -4.08
C VAL A 403 -43.37 30.82 -4.33
N ALA A 404 -43.80 31.94 -4.91
CA ALA A 404 -42.92 33.08 -5.18
C ALA A 404 -42.31 33.68 -3.91
N ASP A 405 -43.09 33.81 -2.84
CA ASP A 405 -42.62 34.34 -1.56
C ASP A 405 -41.68 33.34 -0.87
N PHE A 406 -42.01 32.05 -0.90
CA PHE A 406 -41.12 30.98 -0.43
C PHE A 406 -39.78 31.00 -1.17
N LEU A 407 -39.78 31.15 -2.50
CA LEU A 407 -38.56 31.22 -3.30
C LEU A 407 -37.75 32.48 -3.00
N ARG A 408 -38.41 33.63 -2.82
CA ARG A 408 -37.75 34.88 -2.44
C ARG A 408 -37.09 34.77 -1.07
N GLU A 409 -37.76 34.18 -0.09
CA GLU A 409 -37.20 33.97 1.25
C GLU A 409 -36.07 32.94 1.28
N THR A 410 -36.20 31.85 0.51
CA THR A 410 -35.24 30.73 0.55
C THR A 410 -34.01 30.97 -0.33
N PHE A 411 -34.19 31.61 -1.49
CA PHE A 411 -33.15 31.77 -2.52
C PHE A 411 -32.84 33.23 -2.86
N GLY A 412 -33.53 34.20 -2.27
CA GLY A 412 -33.33 35.64 -2.51
C GLY A 412 -33.99 36.20 -3.77
N ASP A 413 -34.58 35.36 -4.63
CA ASP A 413 -35.26 35.77 -5.87
C ASP A 413 -36.55 34.93 -6.05
N GLU A 414 -37.63 35.56 -6.53
CA GLU A 414 -38.92 34.91 -6.80
C GLU A 414 -38.83 33.81 -7.86
N ARG A 415 -37.84 33.89 -8.75
CA ARG A 415 -37.52 32.87 -9.77
C ARG A 415 -36.68 31.72 -9.19
N GLY A 416 -36.26 31.81 -7.92
CA GLY A 416 -35.47 30.80 -7.23
C GLY A 416 -34.16 30.46 -7.95
N LEU A 417 -33.91 29.17 -8.16
CA LEU A 417 -32.70 28.66 -8.85
C LEU A 417 -32.58 29.12 -10.31
N ALA A 418 -33.69 29.44 -10.98
CA ALA A 418 -33.67 29.90 -12.37
C ALA A 418 -33.01 31.27 -12.51
N ALA A 419 -33.05 32.12 -11.48
CA ALA A 419 -32.37 33.42 -11.49
C ALA A 419 -30.84 33.27 -11.59
N TYR A 420 -30.29 32.29 -10.89
CA TYR A 420 -28.84 32.03 -10.85
C TYR A 420 -28.36 31.28 -12.10
N ALA A 421 -29.15 30.35 -12.61
CA ALA A 421 -28.80 29.59 -13.82
C ALA A 421 -28.81 30.43 -15.10
N LEU A 422 -29.62 31.51 -15.16
CA LEU A 422 -29.77 32.38 -16.33
C LEU A 422 -28.87 33.64 -16.32
N GLY A 423 -28.15 33.90 -15.22
CA GLY A 423 -27.30 35.09 -15.05
C GLY A 423 -25.90 34.99 -15.66
N GLY A 424 -25.47 33.81 -16.11
CA GLY A 424 -24.19 33.60 -16.77
C GLY A 424 -24.34 33.68 -18.29
N ALA A 425 -24.08 34.85 -18.88
CA ALA A 425 -23.97 35.04 -20.33
C ALA A 425 -22.70 34.39 -20.92
N ASN A 426 -22.37 33.16 -20.53
CA ASN A 426 -21.36 32.35 -21.20
C ASN A 426 -22.04 31.09 -21.74
N HIS A 427 -22.21 31.09 -23.06
CA HIS A 427 -22.85 30.06 -23.88
C HIS A 427 -22.11 28.69 -23.89
N ASP A 428 -21.19 28.45 -22.95
CA ASP A 428 -20.39 27.21 -22.83
C ASP A 428 -20.86 26.26 -21.71
N ALA A 429 -21.73 26.70 -20.80
CA ALA A 429 -22.27 25.82 -19.75
C ALA A 429 -23.20 24.72 -20.32
N SER A 430 -23.75 24.92 -21.52
CA SER A 430 -24.56 23.95 -22.25
C SER A 430 -23.74 22.81 -22.86
N GLN A 431 -22.42 22.99 -23.05
CA GLN A 431 -21.52 21.99 -23.64
C GLN A 431 -20.85 21.06 -22.60
N LEU A 432 -20.78 21.43 -21.33
CA LEU A 432 -20.07 20.63 -20.31
C LEU A 432 -20.80 19.34 -19.87
N LEU A 433 -22.09 19.20 -20.18
CA LEU A 433 -22.90 17.99 -19.91
C LEU A 433 -23.74 17.58 -21.15
N ALA A 434 -23.20 17.80 -22.35
CA ALA A 434 -23.74 17.24 -23.60
C ALA A 434 -23.27 15.77 -23.74
N GLY A 435 -24.11 14.85 -23.30
CA GLY A 435 -23.85 13.42 -23.40
C GLY A 435 -25.04 12.55 -22.96
N ARG A 436 -26.25 12.82 -23.45
CA ARG A 436 -27.30 11.80 -23.47
C ARG A 436 -27.00 10.84 -24.63
N TYR A 437 -26.38 9.68 -24.44
CA TYR A 437 -26.49 8.60 -25.43
C TYR A 437 -26.51 7.20 -24.79
N ARG A 438 -27.70 6.58 -24.92
CA ARG A 438 -28.02 5.16 -25.04
C ARG A 438 -26.95 4.14 -24.62
N VAL A 439 -27.27 3.38 -23.57
CA VAL A 439 -26.88 1.97 -23.50
C VAL A 439 -27.72 1.24 -24.56
N LEU A 440 -27.05 0.73 -25.60
CA LEU A 440 -27.49 -0.48 -26.31
C LEU A 440 -26.92 -1.69 -25.57
#